data_AF-A0A4P6ELU5-F1
#
_entry.id   AF-A0A4P6ELU5-F1
#
_cell.length_a   1.000
_cell.length_b   1.000
_cell.length_c   1.000
_cell.angle_alpha   90.00
_cell.angle_beta   90.00
_cell.angle_gamma   90.00
#
_symmetry.space_group_name_H-M   'P 1'
#
loop_
_entity.id
_entity.type
_entity.pdbx_description
1 polymer ?
#
loop_
_entity_poly.entity_id
_entity_poly.type
_entity_poly.pdbx_seq_one_letter_code
_entity_poly.pdbx_strand_id
1 'polypeptide(L)'
;MTRRTEEEPMSFSRSEFLKGALAAWLWFLVIHQALLLVPTGGYGFVALYLTLPWSFGALVIGSPLAFSLGQALRRQRRSWVHIVAFAFFGLIIGVLTTALATWLSGESTQYGWFLFASLTAVSACPAVVLGWWHAARHARKSDSEKATKAADIDAEYEDSL
;
A
#
# COMPACT_ATOMS: atom_id res chain seq x y z
N MET A 1 -4.83 -3.99 22.09
CA MET A 1 -5.63 -3.92 20.84
C MET A 1 -6.85 -3.07 21.14
N THR A 2 -6.94 -1.86 20.59
CA THR A 2 -8.12 -1.01 20.74
C THR A 2 -9.21 -1.52 19.78
N ARG A 3 -10.40 -1.84 20.30
CA ARG A 3 -11.59 -2.12 19.49
C ARG A 3 -11.90 -0.88 18.66
N ARG A 4 -12.17 -1.02 17.36
CA ARG A 4 -12.57 0.12 16.52
C ARG A 4 -13.84 0.74 17.09
N THR A 5 -13.80 2.02 17.43
CA THR A 5 -14.95 2.77 17.91
C THR A 5 -15.72 3.35 16.73
N GLU A 6 -16.99 3.71 16.93
CA GLU A 6 -17.76 4.43 15.90
C GLU A 6 -17.09 5.73 15.44
N GLU A 7 -16.28 6.34 16.32
CA GLU A 7 -15.54 7.57 16.06
C GLU A 7 -14.28 7.34 15.21
N GLU A 8 -13.68 6.15 15.27
CA GLU A 8 -12.45 5.79 14.54
C GLU A 8 -12.60 4.47 13.77
N PRO A 9 -13.49 4.45 12.76
CA PRO A 9 -13.90 3.24 12.05
C PRO A 9 -12.77 2.61 11.21
N MET A 10 -11.68 3.35 10.95
CA MET A 10 -10.52 2.86 10.19
C MET A 10 -9.20 3.05 10.94
N SER A 11 -9.21 2.86 12.26
CA SER A 11 -7.95 2.70 12.99
C SER A 11 -7.31 1.35 12.63
N PHE A 12 -6.09 1.40 12.10
CA PHE A 12 -5.26 0.24 11.83
C PHE A 12 -4.19 0.10 12.91
N SER A 13 -3.99 -1.12 13.39
CA SER A 13 -2.82 -1.47 14.17
C SER A 13 -1.54 -1.41 13.31
N ARG A 14 -0.38 -1.28 13.96
CA ARG A 14 0.93 -1.30 13.27
C ARG A 14 1.13 -2.57 12.43
N SER A 15 0.68 -3.72 12.94
CA SER A 15 0.79 -5.00 12.23
C SER A 15 -0.12 -5.09 11.02
N GLU A 16 -1.36 -4.57 11.10
CA GLU A 16 -2.27 -4.54 9.95
C GLU A 16 -1.75 -3.58 8.87
N PHE A 17 -1.22 -2.43 9.30
CA PHE A 17 -0.58 -1.49 8.39
C PHE A 17 0.62 -2.13 7.69
N LEU A 18 1.50 -2.82 8.43
CA LEU A 18 2.67 -3.48 7.84
C LEU A 18 2.27 -4.55 6.80
N LYS A 19 1.24 -5.35 7.09
CA LYS A 19 0.67 -6.30 6.10
C LYS A 19 0.14 -5.58 4.86
N GLY A 20 -0.51 -4.42 5.03
CA GLY A 20 -0.97 -3.57 3.94
C GLY A 20 0.16 -3.00 3.10
N ALA A 21 1.21 -2.50 3.74
CA ALA A 21 2.40 -1.96 3.08
C ALA A 21 3.15 -3.04 2.29
N LEU A 22 3.32 -4.23 2.87
CA LEU A 22 3.89 -5.38 2.15
C LEU A 22 3.01 -5.81 0.97
N ALA A 23 1.69 -5.85 1.13
CA ALA A 23 0.77 -6.15 0.04
C ALA A 23 0.86 -5.09 -1.08
N ALA A 24 0.93 -3.80 -0.74
CA ALA A 24 1.12 -2.72 -1.70
C ALA A 24 2.43 -2.89 -2.48
N TRP A 25 3.53 -3.21 -1.79
CA TRP A 25 4.83 -3.43 -2.43
C TRP A 25 4.81 -4.64 -3.37
N LEU A 26 4.20 -5.76 -2.96
CA LEU A 26 4.04 -6.92 -3.83
C LEU A 26 3.18 -6.61 -5.07
N TRP A 27 2.07 -5.88 -4.90
CA TRP A 27 1.26 -5.43 -6.03
C TRP A 27 2.02 -4.49 -6.95
N PHE A 28 2.85 -3.60 -6.39
CA PHE A 28 3.72 -2.73 -7.17
C PHE A 28 4.66 -3.56 -8.03
N LEU A 29 5.37 -4.54 -7.46
CA LEU A 29 6.27 -5.41 -8.22
C LEU A 29 5.53 -6.13 -9.35
N VAL A 30 4.36 -6.70 -9.09
CA VAL A 30 3.57 -7.41 -10.11
C VAL A 30 3.12 -6.47 -11.24
N ILE A 31 2.50 -5.35 -10.91
CA ILE A 31 1.96 -4.39 -11.89
C ILE A 31 3.11 -3.75 -12.68
N HIS A 32 4.17 -3.34 -11.99
CA HIS A 32 5.31 -2.68 -12.60
C HIS A 32 6.04 -3.61 -13.55
N GLN A 33 6.29 -4.87 -13.16
CA GLN A 33 6.91 -5.84 -14.07
C GLN A 33 6.01 -6.16 -15.26
N ALA A 34 4.70 -6.30 -15.06
CA ALA A 34 3.76 -6.49 -16.17
C ALA A 34 3.82 -5.33 -17.18
N LEU A 35 3.91 -4.08 -16.69
CA LEU A 35 4.04 -2.90 -17.54
C LEU A 35 5.42 -2.77 -18.20
N LEU A 36 6.49 -3.25 -17.55
CA LEU A 36 7.84 -3.24 -18.11
C LEU A 36 8.11 -4.34 -19.15
N LEU A 37 7.37 -5.45 -19.13
CA LEU A 37 7.59 -6.57 -20.06
C LEU A 37 7.53 -6.15 -21.54
N VAL A 38 6.58 -5.27 -21.88
CA VAL A 38 6.39 -4.77 -23.26
C VAL A 38 7.56 -3.91 -23.73
N PRO A 39 7.93 -2.80 -23.05
CA PRO A 39 9.02 -1.93 -23.52
C PRO A 39 10.40 -2.58 -23.43
N THR A 40 10.60 -3.54 -22.53
CA THR A 40 11.90 -4.19 -22.33
C THR A 40 12.06 -5.47 -23.15
N GLY A 41 11.11 -5.85 -24.00
CA GLY A 41 11.26 -7.02 -24.87
C GLY A 41 11.52 -8.35 -24.13
N GLY A 42 11.03 -8.49 -22.89
CA GLY A 42 11.18 -9.72 -22.10
C GLY A 42 12.36 -9.75 -21.11
N TYR A 43 13.17 -8.70 -20.99
CA TYR A 43 14.23 -8.59 -19.94
C TYR A 43 13.68 -8.34 -18.52
N GLY A 44 12.49 -8.86 -18.21
CA GLY A 44 11.76 -8.60 -16.98
C GLY A 44 12.52 -8.99 -15.71
N PHE A 45 13.37 -10.04 -15.75
CA PHE A 45 14.18 -10.43 -14.58
C PHE A 45 15.29 -9.43 -14.27
N VAL A 46 15.97 -8.89 -15.28
CA VAL A 46 17.00 -7.85 -15.09
C VAL A 46 16.35 -6.58 -14.56
N ALA A 47 15.22 -6.18 -15.16
CA ALA A 47 14.45 -5.04 -14.69
C ALA A 47 13.99 -5.23 -13.23
N LEU A 48 13.51 -6.42 -12.85
CA LEU A 48 13.11 -6.72 -11.48
C LEU A 48 14.28 -6.59 -10.50
N TYR A 49 15.43 -7.16 -10.85
CA TYR A 49 16.64 -7.09 -10.03
C TYR A 49 17.07 -5.64 -9.77
N LEU A 50 16.99 -4.78 -10.80
CA LEU A 50 17.30 -3.36 -10.68
C LEU A 50 16.23 -2.59 -9.88
N THR A 51 14.94 -2.91 -10.05
CA THR A 51 13.84 -2.20 -9.37
C THR A 51 13.71 -2.58 -7.89
N LEU A 52 14.14 -3.77 -7.49
CA LEU A 52 13.97 -4.27 -6.12
C LEU A 52 14.59 -3.37 -5.04
N PRO A 53 15.89 -2.99 -5.11
CA PRO A 53 16.49 -2.11 -4.09
C PRO A 53 15.78 -0.75 -3.98
N TRP A 54 15.44 -0.15 -5.12
CA TRP A 54 14.75 1.15 -5.15
C TRP A 54 13.34 1.08 -4.57
N SER A 55 12.55 0.08 -4.97
CA SER A 55 11.19 -0.10 -4.48
C SER A 55 11.17 -0.47 -2.99
N PHE A 56 12.18 -1.20 -2.51
CA PHE A 56 12.34 -1.48 -1.08
C PHE A 56 12.71 -0.22 -0.30
N GLY A 57 13.62 0.61 -0.81
CA GLY A 57 13.92 1.92 -0.21
C GLY A 57 12.68 2.82 -0.13
N ALA A 58 11.89 2.86 -1.21
CA ALA A 58 10.62 3.57 -1.25
C ALA A 58 9.60 3.02 -0.23
N LEU A 59 9.55 1.69 -0.04
CA LEU A 59 8.72 1.07 0.98
C LEU A 59 9.16 1.49 2.38
N VAL A 60 10.46 1.43 2.69
CA VAL A 60 11.00 1.77 4.02
C VAL A 60 10.74 3.24 4.37
N ILE A 61 10.98 4.15 3.43
CA ILE A 61 10.80 5.60 3.63
C ILE A 61 9.33 6.00 3.54
N GLY A 62 8.59 5.43 2.60
CA GLY A 62 7.18 5.73 2.35
C GLY A 62 6.24 5.15 3.42
N SER A 63 6.59 4.03 4.06
CA SER A 63 5.73 3.38 5.06
C SER A 63 5.39 4.29 6.26
N PRO A 64 6.34 4.98 6.93
CA PRO A 64 6.02 5.94 7.98
C PRO A 64 5.08 7.06 7.51
N LEU A 65 5.28 7.59 6.29
CA LEU A 65 4.45 8.65 5.73
C LEU A 65 3.03 8.15 5.44
N ALA A 66 2.90 6.97 4.84
CA ALA A 66 1.63 6.32 4.58
C ALA A 66 0.90 5.97 5.90
N PHE A 67 1.62 5.61 6.95
CA PHE A 67 1.04 5.37 8.27
C PHE A 67 0.49 6.65 8.87
N SER A 68 1.24 7.76 8.83
CA SER A 68 0.77 9.07 9.27
C SER A 68 -0.44 9.54 8.48
N LEU A 69 -0.46 9.33 7.16
CA LEU A 69 -1.60 9.63 6.31
C LEU A 69 -2.83 8.80 6.70
N GLY A 70 -2.67 7.49 6.92
CA GLY A 70 -3.73 6.62 7.39
C GLY A 70 -4.28 7.03 8.77
N GLN A 71 -3.39 7.46 9.67
CA GLN A 71 -3.78 7.99 10.99
C GLN A 71 -4.58 9.29 10.86
N ALA A 72 -4.18 10.21 9.98
CA ALA A 72 -4.92 11.43 9.72
C ALA A 72 -6.33 11.16 9.15
N LEU A 73 -6.47 10.11 8.35
CA LEU A 73 -7.73 9.73 7.71
C LEU A 73 -8.61 8.77 8.54
N ARG A 74 -8.20 8.39 9.76
CA ARG A 74 -8.88 7.35 10.56
C ARG A 74 -10.35 7.64 10.90
N ARG A 75 -10.73 8.93 10.93
CA ARG A 75 -12.11 9.40 11.18
C ARG A 75 -12.98 9.40 9.93
N GLN A 76 -12.39 9.28 8.74
CA GLN A 76 -13.13 9.34 7.48
C GLN A 76 -13.78 7.99 7.16
N ARG A 77 -15.11 7.91 7.30
CA ARG A 77 -15.93 6.72 6.99
C ARG A 77 -15.97 6.37 5.50
N ARG A 78 -15.76 7.36 4.63
CA ARG A 78 -15.93 7.21 3.17
C ARG A 78 -14.70 6.56 2.53
N SER A 79 -14.82 5.32 2.06
CA SER A 79 -13.73 4.56 1.42
C SER A 79 -13.08 5.28 0.24
N TRP A 80 -13.86 6.06 -0.54
CA TRP A 80 -13.31 6.77 -1.70
C TRP A 80 -12.26 7.83 -1.32
N VAL A 81 -12.38 8.45 -0.15
CA VAL A 81 -11.39 9.44 0.33
C VAL A 81 -10.03 8.77 0.53
N HIS A 82 -10.01 7.56 1.10
CA HIS A 82 -8.80 6.78 1.24
C HIS A 82 -8.23 6.37 -0.12
N ILE A 83 -9.07 5.89 -1.04
CA ILE A 83 -8.63 5.52 -2.40
C ILE A 83 -7.95 6.71 -3.09
N VAL A 84 -8.57 7.89 -3.06
CA VAL A 84 -8.01 9.11 -3.68
C VAL A 84 -6.71 9.51 -2.98
N ALA A 85 -6.68 9.57 -1.65
CA ALA A 85 -5.49 9.97 -0.89
C ALA A 85 -4.31 9.02 -1.12
N PHE A 86 -4.54 7.71 -1.09
CA PHE A 86 -3.50 6.70 -1.32
C PHE A 86 -3.07 6.62 -2.79
N ALA A 87 -3.96 6.87 -3.74
CA ALA A 87 -3.61 7.02 -5.15
C ALA A 87 -2.67 8.22 -5.37
N PHE A 88 -2.99 9.39 -4.82
CA PHE A 88 -2.12 10.56 -4.87
C PHE A 88 -0.79 10.32 -4.17
N PHE A 89 -0.81 9.67 -3.02
CA PHE A 89 0.42 9.28 -2.32
C PHE A 89 1.31 8.37 -3.19
N GLY A 90 0.75 7.34 -3.81
CA GLY A 90 1.47 6.46 -4.73
C GLY A 90 2.05 7.21 -5.93
N LEU A 91 1.29 8.17 -6.50
CA LEU A 91 1.75 9.02 -7.60
C LEU A 91 2.95 9.89 -7.18
N ILE A 92 2.87 10.55 -6.01
CA ILE A 92 3.96 11.40 -5.49
C ILE A 92 5.22 10.56 -5.25
N ILE A 93 5.08 9.40 -4.58
CA ILE A 93 6.21 8.51 -4.33
C ILE A 93 6.80 8.00 -5.64
N GLY A 94 5.98 7.63 -6.63
CA GLY A 94 6.47 7.19 -7.94
C GLY A 94 7.29 8.27 -8.67
N VAL A 95 6.81 9.52 -8.66
CA VAL A 95 7.55 10.65 -9.26
C VAL A 95 8.86 10.92 -8.51
N LEU A 96 8.82 11.00 -7.18
CA LEU A 96 10.00 11.29 -6.35
C LEU A 96 11.07 10.20 -6.43
N THR A 97 10.65 8.93 -6.39
CA THR A 97 11.59 7.79 -6.48
C THR A 97 12.27 7.73 -7.83
N THR A 98 11.52 7.97 -8.91
CA THR A 98 12.13 8.09 -10.23
C THR A 98 13.13 9.25 -10.21
N ALA A 99 12.78 10.41 -9.63
CA ALA A 99 13.59 11.63 -9.73
C ALA A 99 14.92 11.49 -9.00
N LEU A 100 14.87 10.81 -7.86
CA LEU A 100 16.04 10.43 -7.12
C LEU A 100 16.91 9.45 -7.91
N ALA A 101 16.32 8.43 -8.54
CA ALA A 101 17.05 7.45 -9.33
C ALA A 101 17.79 8.08 -10.51
N THR A 102 17.15 8.99 -11.26
CA THR A 102 17.80 9.65 -12.39
C THR A 102 18.83 10.69 -11.99
N TRP A 103 18.56 11.43 -10.91
CA TRP A 103 19.55 12.34 -10.33
C TRP A 103 20.82 11.58 -9.92
N LEU A 104 20.68 10.39 -9.31
CA LEU A 104 21.81 9.55 -8.90
C LEU A 104 22.52 8.85 -10.08
N SER A 105 21.79 8.48 -11.14
CA SER A 105 22.40 7.86 -12.33
C SER A 105 23.19 8.84 -13.20
N GLY A 106 23.01 10.16 -13.02
CA GLY A 106 23.66 11.18 -13.85
C GLY A 106 23.17 11.22 -15.31
N GLU A 107 22.09 10.50 -15.63
CA GLU A 107 21.51 10.49 -16.97
C GLU A 107 20.68 11.76 -17.20
N SER A 108 21.03 12.53 -18.24
CA SER A 108 20.34 13.77 -18.62
C SER A 108 19.27 13.57 -19.71
N THR A 109 18.92 12.33 -20.05
CA THR A 109 17.99 12.05 -21.17
C THR A 109 16.54 12.31 -20.76
N GLN A 110 16.08 13.53 -21.05
CA GLN A 110 14.71 14.01 -20.75
C GLN A 110 13.60 13.06 -21.26
N TYR A 111 13.82 12.31 -22.35
CA TYR A 111 12.85 11.37 -22.91
C TYR A 111 12.75 10.05 -22.14
N GLY A 112 13.86 9.48 -21.68
CA GLY A 112 13.86 8.26 -20.86
C GLY A 112 13.22 8.53 -19.50
N TRP A 113 13.53 9.69 -18.92
CA TRP A 113 12.97 10.19 -17.67
C TRP A 113 11.43 10.13 -17.63
N PHE A 114 10.76 10.73 -18.62
CA PHE A 114 9.31 10.82 -18.61
C PHE A 114 8.65 9.44 -18.71
N LEU A 115 9.16 8.56 -19.57
CA LEU A 115 8.63 7.21 -19.73
C LEU A 115 8.73 6.40 -18.43
N PHE A 116 9.92 6.37 -17.80
CA PHE A 116 10.12 5.61 -16.56
C PHE A 116 9.37 6.23 -15.37
N ALA A 117 9.31 7.56 -15.28
CA ALA A 117 8.53 8.25 -14.25
C ALA A 117 7.04 7.96 -14.35
N SER A 118 6.47 8.07 -15.56
CA SER A 118 5.07 7.75 -15.80
C SER A 118 4.76 6.30 -15.51
N LEU A 119 5.60 5.36 -15.98
CA LEU A 119 5.38 3.94 -15.77
C LEU A 119 5.45 3.56 -14.28
N THR A 120 6.42 4.13 -13.54
CA THR A 120 6.53 3.95 -12.08
C THR A 120 5.33 4.53 -11.34
N ALA A 121 4.92 5.76 -11.66
CA ALA A 121 3.75 6.40 -11.04
C ALA A 121 2.44 5.67 -11.34
N VAL A 122 2.23 5.24 -12.58
CA VAL A 122 1.07 4.45 -13.02
C VAL A 122 1.05 3.08 -12.37
N SER A 123 2.21 2.48 -12.06
CA SER A 123 2.27 1.21 -11.32
C SER A 123 1.99 1.40 -9.83
N ALA A 124 2.57 2.45 -9.22
CA ALA A 124 2.48 2.72 -7.79
C ALA A 124 1.06 3.09 -7.36
N CYS A 125 0.35 3.89 -8.15
CA CYS A 125 -1.02 4.34 -7.83
C CYS A 125 -2.00 3.18 -7.52
N PRO A 126 -2.27 2.22 -8.44
CA PRO A 126 -3.15 1.09 -8.16
C PRO A 126 -2.55 0.15 -7.10
N ALA A 127 -1.24 -0.02 -7.05
CA ALA A 127 -0.60 -0.89 -6.07
C ALA A 127 -0.84 -0.44 -4.62
N VAL A 128 -0.69 0.87 -4.34
CA VAL A 128 -0.95 1.43 -3.00
C VAL A 128 -2.43 1.31 -2.66
N VAL A 129 -3.33 1.59 -3.60
CA VAL A 129 -4.79 1.43 -3.40
C VAL A 129 -5.15 -0.03 -3.10
N LEU A 130 -4.59 -0.99 -3.84
CA LEU A 130 -4.81 -2.43 -3.63
C LEU A 130 -4.26 -2.89 -2.28
N GLY A 131 -3.07 -2.42 -1.88
CA GLY A 131 -2.50 -2.75 -0.57
C GLY A 131 -3.33 -2.21 0.59
N TRP A 132 -3.83 -0.97 0.48
CA TRP A 132 -4.78 -0.41 1.45
C TRP A 132 -6.07 -1.23 1.49
N TRP A 133 -6.63 -1.59 0.35
CA TRP A 133 -7.86 -2.37 0.28
C TRP A 133 -7.70 -3.75 0.90
N HIS A 134 -6.55 -4.40 0.68
CA HIS A 134 -6.22 -5.68 1.29
C HIS A 134 -6.12 -5.57 2.82
N ALA A 135 -5.46 -4.53 3.33
CA ALA A 135 -5.41 -4.26 4.77
C ALA A 135 -6.80 -4.01 5.37
N ALA A 136 -7.63 -3.20 4.70
CA ALA A 136 -8.98 -2.90 5.12
C ALA A 136 -9.86 -4.16 5.17
N ARG A 137 -9.79 -5.02 4.15
CA ARG A 137 -10.53 -6.29 4.12
C ARG A 137 -10.08 -7.23 5.21
N HIS A 138 -8.77 -7.42 5.38
CA HIS A 138 -8.23 -8.33 6.40
C HIS A 138 -8.66 -7.88 7.79
N ALA A 139 -8.57 -6.58 8.08
CA ALA A 139 -8.92 -6.09 9.39
C ALA A 139 -10.42 -6.16 9.69
N ARG A 140 -11.29 -5.96 8.69
CA ARG A 140 -12.74 -6.18 8.87
C ARG A 140 -13.06 -7.66 9.15
N LYS A 141 -12.37 -8.58 8.49
CA LYS A 141 -12.52 -10.02 8.73
C LYS A 141 -12.11 -10.38 10.15
N SER A 142 -10.95 -9.90 10.61
CA SER A 142 -10.46 -10.13 11.97
C SER A 142 -11.36 -9.53 13.05
N ASP A 143 -12.01 -8.39 12.78
CA ASP A 143 -12.98 -7.81 13.71
C ASP A 143 -14.28 -8.62 13.78
N SER A 144 -14.74 -9.13 12.64
CA SER A 144 -15.91 -10.03 12.57
C SER A 144 -15.67 -11.31 13.37
N GLU A 145 -14.51 -11.96 13.19
CA GLU A 145 -14.15 -13.18 13.92
C GLU A 145 -14.08 -12.96 15.44
N LYS A 146 -13.54 -11.81 15.88
CA LYS A 146 -13.51 -11.45 17.31
C LYS A 146 -14.89 -11.17 17.88
N ALA A 147 -15.78 -10.55 17.09
CA ALA A 147 -17.15 -10.29 17.51
C ALA A 147 -17.95 -11.59 17.68
N THR A 148 -17.82 -12.53 16.74
CA THR A 148 -18.42 -13.86 16.86
C THR A 148 -17.92 -14.60 18.09
N LYS A 149 -16.59 -14.65 18.30
CA LYS A 149 -16.02 -15.32 19.46
C LYS A 149 -16.47 -14.71 20.79
N ALA A 150 -16.64 -13.40 20.87
CA ALA A 150 -17.16 -12.74 22.07
C ALA A 150 -18.62 -13.15 22.34
N ALA A 151 -19.46 -13.19 21.30
CA ALA A 151 -20.84 -13.64 21.42
C ALA A 151 -20.95 -15.11 21.86
N ASP A 152 -20.07 -15.98 21.36
CA ASP A 152 -20.03 -17.40 21.76
C ASP A 152 -19.66 -17.54 23.26
N ILE A 153 -18.68 -16.78 23.75
CA ILE A 153 -18.27 -16.78 25.17
C ILE A 153 -19.40 -16.27 26.07
N ASP A 154 -20.10 -15.22 25.64
CA ASP A 154 -21.23 -14.66 26.39
C ASP A 154 -22.39 -15.68 26.47
N ALA A 155 -22.67 -16.39 25.37
CA ALA A 155 -23.68 -17.45 25.34
C ALA A 155 -23.30 -18.65 26.24
N GLU A 156 -22.04 -19.11 26.20
CA GLU A 156 -21.54 -20.17 27.10
C GLU A 156 -21.66 -19.78 28.57
N TYR A 157 -21.46 -18.49 28.90
CA TYR A 157 -21.65 -17.98 30.25
C TYR A 157 -23.12 -17.98 30.66
N GLU A 158 -24.04 -17.54 29.80
CA GLU A 158 -25.49 -17.56 30.05
C GLU A 158 -26.04 -18.98 30.25
N ASP A 159 -25.55 -19.96 29.48
CA ASP A 159 -25.94 -21.37 29.59
C ASP A 159 -25.48 -22.02 30.92
N SER A 160 -24.54 -21.40 31.63
CA SER A 160 -23.97 -21.92 32.88
C SER A 160 -24.68 -21.45 34.16
N LEU A 161 -25.63 -20.51 34.07
CA LEU A 161 -26.39 -19.94 35.19
C LEU A 161 -27.73 -20.66 35.42
#